data_AF-A0A7S3HTN5-F1
#
_entry.id   AF-A0A7S3HTN5-F1
#
_cell.length_a   1.000
_cell.length_b   1.000
_cell.length_c   1.000
_cell.angle_alpha   90.00
_cell.angle_beta   90.00
_cell.angle_gamma   90.00
#
_symmetry.space_group_name_H-M   'P 1'
#
loop_
_entity.id
_entity.type
_entity.pdbx_description
1 polymer ?
#
loop_
_entity_poly.entity_id
_entity_poly.type
_entity_poly.pdbx_seq_one_letter_code
_entity_poly.pdbx_strand_id
1 'polypeptide(L)'
;MKVVPVDIELFVQCALAAFAFEVLRMIIAYVLARPSSKVIQLESDKYDAMAELGKIRSVQLELVKHSKLTRKVIAIEKDIEKLQAQYFPRLLKVRKVFRVLRFVTYIALGVYFGARPVLQINPLILWPLSWFTSLEVISIYPWFVLFVMGGMIRHILRSVLPIVFSSTSFP
;
A
#
# COMPACT_ATOMS: atom_id res chain seq x y z
N MET A 1 -9.31 -29.37 20.01
CA MET A 1 -8.38 -28.57 19.18
C MET A 1 -7.77 -27.47 20.04
N LYS A 2 -6.45 -27.39 20.15
CA LYS A 2 -5.77 -26.36 20.95
C LYS A 2 -4.63 -25.75 20.15
N VAL A 3 -4.62 -24.42 20.04
CA VAL A 3 -3.43 -23.64 19.70
C VAL A 3 -2.92 -23.13 21.04
N VAL A 4 -1.70 -23.50 21.40
CA VAL A 4 -1.11 -23.09 22.67
C VAL A 4 -0.02 -22.07 22.36
N PRO A 5 -0.19 -20.81 22.78
CA PRO A 5 0.90 -19.85 22.72
C PRO A 5 1.98 -20.27 23.70
N VAL A 6 3.19 -20.50 23.20
CA VAL A 6 4.35 -20.85 24.03
C VAL A 6 5.02 -19.59 24.55
N ASP A 7 5.07 -18.55 23.72
CA ASP A 7 5.67 -17.26 24.06
C ASP A 7 4.80 -16.12 23.50
N ILE A 8 3.95 -15.57 24.38
CA ILE A 8 3.02 -14.48 24.04
C ILE A 8 3.79 -13.18 23.79
N GLU A 9 4.87 -12.94 24.55
CA GLU A 9 5.67 -11.71 24.39
C GLU A 9 6.31 -11.68 23.02
N LEU A 10 6.92 -12.79 22.60
CA LEU A 10 7.52 -12.94 21.28
C LEU A 10 6.49 -12.81 20.14
N PHE A 11 5.28 -13.36 20.33
CA PHE A 11 4.18 -13.20 19.39
C PHE A 11 3.79 -11.72 19.22
N VAL A 12 3.62 -10.99 20.33
CA VAL A 12 3.27 -9.56 20.31
C VAL A 12 4.38 -8.73 19.68
N GLN A 13 5.65 -9.01 19.99
CA GLN A 13 6.79 -8.32 19.37
C GLN A 13 6.82 -8.52 17.85
N CYS A 14 6.56 -9.74 17.37
CA CYS A 14 6.45 -10.02 15.94
C CYS A 14 5.30 -9.26 15.28
N ALA A 15 4.13 -9.22 15.94
CA ALA A 15 2.97 -8.49 15.45
C ALA A 15 3.22 -6.97 15.37
N LEU A 16 3.82 -6.39 16.42
CA LEU A 16 4.17 -4.97 16.48
C LEU A 16 5.21 -4.59 15.43
N ALA A 17 6.24 -5.40 15.25
CA ALA A 17 7.24 -5.16 14.21
C ALA A 17 6.58 -5.15 12.82
N ALA A 18 5.73 -6.14 12.52
CA ALA A 18 5.00 -6.21 11.25
C ALA A 18 4.05 -5.00 11.05
N PHE A 19 3.37 -4.57 12.10
CA PHE A 19 2.49 -3.41 12.08
C PHE A 19 3.25 -2.10 11.85
N ALA A 20 4.32 -1.85 12.62
CA ALA A 20 5.15 -0.66 12.50
C ALA A 20 5.71 -0.46 11.08
N PHE A 21 6.15 -1.55 10.43
CA PHE A 21 6.60 -1.49 9.04
C PHE A 21 5.51 -1.07 8.06
N GLU A 22 4.29 -1.59 8.22
CA GLU A 22 3.18 -1.24 7.34
C GLU A 22 2.72 0.21 7.58
N VAL A 23 2.69 0.68 8.83
CA VAL A 23 2.42 2.08 9.16
C VAL A 23 3.47 3.02 8.57
N LEU A 24 4.76 2.72 8.76
CA LEU A 24 5.86 3.51 8.20
C LEU A 24 5.78 3.58 6.67
N ARG A 25 5.50 2.44 6.02
CA ARG A 25 5.30 2.38 4.57
C ARG A 25 4.14 3.25 4.12
N MET A 26 3.01 3.26 4.85
CA MET A 26 1.86 4.11 4.53
C MET A 26 2.19 5.59 4.68
N ILE A 27 2.84 6.00 5.78
CA ILE A 27 3.22 7.39 6.01
C ILE A 27 4.12 7.88 4.88
N ILE A 28 5.12 7.09 4.49
CA ILE A 28 6.05 7.47 3.44
C ILE A 28 5.38 7.45 2.07
N ALA A 29 4.49 6.48 1.81
CA ALA A 29 3.66 6.50 0.62
C ALA A 29 2.77 7.75 0.57
N TYR A 30 2.19 8.19 1.69
CA TYR A 30 1.40 9.43 1.76
C TYR A 30 2.24 10.67 1.47
N VAL A 31 3.42 10.78 2.10
CA VAL A 31 4.35 11.90 1.87
C VAL A 31 4.80 11.95 0.41
N LEU A 32 5.04 10.81 -0.22
CA LEU A 32 5.50 10.73 -1.61
C LEU A 32 4.38 10.81 -2.65
N ALA A 33 3.18 10.35 -2.30
CA ALA A 33 1.99 10.44 -3.16
C ALA A 33 1.30 11.80 -3.03
N ARG A 34 1.72 12.66 -2.10
CA ARG A 34 1.21 14.03 -1.99
C ARG A 34 1.37 14.72 -3.34
N PRO A 35 0.27 15.16 -3.98
CA PRO A 35 0.36 15.82 -5.27
C PRO A 35 1.23 17.07 -5.10
N SER A 36 2.15 17.27 -6.04
CA SER A 36 2.97 18.47 -6.09
C SER A 36 2.07 19.69 -6.14
N SER A 37 2.46 20.79 -5.49
CA SER A 37 1.75 22.07 -5.58
C SER A 37 1.45 22.47 -7.03
N LYS A 38 2.35 22.11 -7.95
CA LYS A 38 2.20 22.30 -9.39
C LYS A 38 1.07 21.46 -10.01
N VAL A 39 0.87 20.22 -9.56
CA VAL A 39 -0.24 19.37 -10.05
C VAL A 39 -1.57 19.92 -9.56
N ILE A 40 -1.64 20.34 -8.30
CA ILE A 40 -2.84 20.95 -7.71
C ILE A 40 -3.23 22.22 -8.47
N GLN A 41 -2.25 23.08 -8.79
CA GLN A 41 -2.47 24.28 -9.60
C GLN A 41 -2.98 23.93 -11.00
N LEU A 42 -2.34 22.97 -11.69
CA LEU A 42 -2.76 22.53 -13.02
C LEU A 42 -4.17 21.91 -13.03
N GLU A 43 -4.56 21.18 -11.97
CA GLU A 43 -5.93 20.68 -11.83
C GLU A 43 -6.93 21.83 -11.64
N SER A 44 -6.61 22.83 -10.81
CA SER A 44 -7.43 24.04 -10.68
C SER A 44 -7.59 24.76 -12.03
N ASP A 45 -6.49 25.00 -12.73
CA ASP A 45 -6.49 25.65 -14.05
C ASP A 45 -7.31 24.87 -15.07
N LYS A 46 -7.29 23.52 -14.99
CA LYS A 46 -8.15 22.65 -15.80
C LYS A 46 -9.62 22.88 -15.47
N TYR A 47 -10.01 22.88 -14.19
CA TYR A 47 -11.39 23.11 -13.78
C TYR A 47 -11.89 24.48 -14.23
N ASP A 48 -11.07 25.52 -14.09
CA ASP A 48 -11.40 26.87 -14.55
C ASP A 48 -11.59 26.92 -16.08
N ALA A 49 -10.69 26.29 -16.84
CA ALA A 49 -10.81 26.19 -18.30
C ALA A 49 -12.04 25.38 -18.75
N MET A 50 -12.41 24.31 -18.02
CA MET A 50 -13.63 23.53 -18.29
C MET A 50 -14.90 24.31 -17.93
N ALA A 51 -14.87 25.09 -16.85
CA ALA A 51 -15.97 25.99 -16.49
C ALA A 51 -16.17 27.09 -17.54
N GLU A 52 -15.08 27.63 -18.11
CA GLU A 52 -15.15 28.57 -19.23
C GLU A 52 -15.71 27.93 -20.51
N LEU A 53 -15.35 26.69 -20.81
CA LEU A 53 -15.95 25.92 -21.90
C LEU A 53 -17.46 25.74 -21.70
N GLY A 54 -17.90 25.44 -20.48
CA GLY A 54 -19.31 25.29 -20.13
C GLY A 54 -20.14 26.56 -20.26
N LYS A 55 -19.51 27.74 -20.24
CA LYS A 55 -20.18 29.05 -20.44
C LYS A 55 -20.44 29.38 -21.92
N ILE A 56 -19.87 28.63 -22.86
CA ILE A 56 -20.07 28.87 -24.31
C ILE A 56 -21.46 28.35 -24.72
N ARG A 57 -22.38 29.28 -25.01
CA ARG A 57 -23.77 28.93 -25.40
C ARG A 57 -23.89 28.28 -26.78
N SER A 58 -23.01 28.62 -27.72
CA SER A 58 -23.02 28.02 -29.05
C SER A 58 -21.61 27.89 -29.63
N VAL A 59 -21.24 26.64 -29.94
CA VAL A 59 -19.92 26.30 -30.49
C VAL A 59 -19.70 26.89 -31.88
N GLN A 60 -20.77 27.09 -32.66
CA GLN A 60 -20.70 27.63 -34.02
C GLN A 60 -20.37 29.13 -34.06
N LEU A 61 -20.84 29.93 -33.08
CA LEU A 61 -20.55 31.37 -33.03
C LEU A 61 -19.20 31.66 -32.37
N GLU A 62 -18.78 30.86 -31.38
CA GLU A 62 -17.54 31.04 -30.62
C GLU A 62 -16.48 29.96 -30.93
N LEU A 63 -16.46 29.43 -32.15
CA LEU A 63 -15.65 28.27 -32.53
C LEU A 63 -14.16 28.46 -32.25
N VAL A 64 -13.63 29.66 -32.53
CA VAL A 64 -12.22 30.00 -32.26
C VAL A 64 -11.90 29.94 -30.76
N LYS A 65 -12.80 30.44 -29.92
CA LYS A 65 -12.63 30.47 -28.47
C LYS A 65 -12.76 29.06 -27.87
N HIS A 66 -13.74 28.29 -28.34
CA HIS A 66 -13.90 26.87 -28.00
C HIS A 66 -12.64 26.06 -28.39
N SER A 67 -12.11 26.26 -29.61
CA SER A 67 -10.90 25.58 -30.06
C SER A 67 -9.66 25.97 -29.24
N LYS A 68 -9.52 27.25 -28.86
CA LYS A 68 -8.42 27.69 -27.98
C LYS A 68 -8.51 27.07 -26.59
N LEU A 69 -9.70 27.03 -25.99
CA LEU A 69 -9.90 26.48 -24.64
C LEU A 69 -9.73 24.96 -24.60
N THR A 70 -10.25 24.23 -25.59
CA THR A 70 -10.01 22.78 -25.69
C THR A 70 -8.52 22.46 -25.85
N ARG A 71 -7.78 23.23 -26.67
CA ARG A 71 -6.31 23.10 -26.77
C ARG A 71 -5.61 23.38 -25.45
N LYS A 72 -6.07 24.35 -24.65
CA LYS A 72 -5.54 24.62 -23.31
C LYS A 72 -5.77 23.45 -22.36
N VAL A 73 -6.99 22.90 -22.32
CA VAL A 73 -7.31 21.71 -21.49
C VAL A 73 -6.40 20.54 -21.87
N ILE A 74 -6.26 20.25 -23.16
CA ILE A 74 -5.39 19.17 -23.66
C ILE A 74 -3.91 19.41 -23.28
N ALA A 75 -3.44 20.66 -23.33
CA ALA A 75 -2.08 21.00 -22.93
C ALA A 75 -1.86 20.77 -21.42
N ILE A 76 -2.81 21.21 -20.59
CA ILE A 76 -2.78 21.00 -19.14
C ILE A 76 -2.82 19.50 -18.80
N GLU A 77 -3.68 18.72 -19.44
CA GLU A 77 -3.73 17.26 -19.26
C GLU A 77 -2.39 16.59 -19.60
N LYS A 78 -1.77 16.97 -20.73
CA LYS A 78 -0.45 16.46 -21.10
C LYS A 78 0.63 16.83 -20.09
N ASP A 79 0.55 18.01 -19.48
CA ASP A 79 1.52 18.42 -18.47
C ASP A 79 1.31 17.69 -17.13
N ILE A 80 0.06 17.41 -16.74
CA ILE A 80 -0.27 16.53 -15.62
C ILE A 80 0.27 15.13 -15.88
N GLU A 81 0.04 14.56 -17.07
CA GLU A 81 0.55 13.24 -17.46
C GLU A 81 2.08 13.17 -17.41
N LYS A 82 2.78 14.17 -17.94
CA LYS A 82 4.25 14.24 -17.86
C LYS A 82 4.75 14.27 -16.42
N LEU A 83 4.09 15.05 -15.56
CA LEU A 83 4.45 15.10 -14.15
C LEU A 83 4.20 13.73 -13.49
N GLN A 84 3.03 13.14 -13.69
CA GLN A 84 2.71 11.80 -13.17
C GLN A 84 3.70 10.72 -13.66
N ALA A 85 4.09 10.76 -14.94
CA ALA A 85 5.08 9.87 -15.53
C ALA A 85 6.46 10.01 -14.90
N GLN A 86 6.84 11.18 -14.39
CA GLN A 86 8.07 11.37 -13.62
C GLN A 86 7.97 10.84 -12.18
N TYR A 87 6.79 10.89 -11.57
CA TYR A 87 6.56 10.41 -10.20
C TYR A 87 6.47 8.88 -10.12
N PHE A 88 5.81 8.24 -11.07
CA PHE A 88 5.60 6.78 -11.08
C PHE A 88 6.88 5.94 -10.92
N PRO A 89 7.99 6.18 -11.65
CA PRO A 89 9.22 5.42 -11.48
C PRO A 89 9.88 5.64 -10.11
N ARG A 90 9.71 6.83 -9.49
CA ARG A 90 10.22 7.10 -8.15
C ARG A 90 9.46 6.28 -7.09
N LEU A 91 8.14 6.20 -7.22
CA LEU A 91 7.30 5.38 -6.33
C LEU A 91 7.66 3.89 -6.44
N LEU A 92 7.94 3.38 -7.64
CA LEU A 92 8.40 2.00 -7.83
C LEU A 92 9.75 1.72 -7.17
N LYS A 93 10.70 2.65 -7.26
CA LYS A 93 12.01 2.53 -6.58
C LYS A 93 11.83 2.49 -5.07
N VAL A 94 11.05 3.40 -4.51
CA VAL A 94 10.77 3.44 -3.07
C VAL A 94 10.09 2.13 -2.60
N ARG A 95 9.11 1.64 -3.37
CA ARG A 95 8.44 0.36 -3.09
C ARG A 95 9.43 -0.82 -3.05
N LYS A 96 10.42 -0.85 -3.96
CA LYS A 96 11.48 -1.87 -3.94
C LYS A 96 12.36 -1.74 -2.70
N VAL A 97 12.77 -0.53 -2.33
CA VAL A 97 13.59 -0.27 -1.14
C VAL A 97 12.88 -0.75 0.14
N PHE A 98 11.59 -0.43 0.32
CA PHE A 98 10.82 -0.92 1.48
C PHE A 98 10.69 -2.44 1.51
N ARG A 99 10.58 -3.09 0.35
CA ARG A 99 10.53 -4.56 0.28
C ARG A 99 11.85 -5.17 0.78
N VAL A 100 12.98 -4.61 0.34
CA VAL A 100 14.32 -5.05 0.77
C VAL A 100 14.51 -4.79 2.25
N LEU A 101 14.20 -3.58 2.73
CA LEU A 101 14.31 -3.20 4.14
C LEU A 101 13.49 -4.13 5.05
N ARG A 102 12.25 -4.44 4.66
CA ARG A 102 11.39 -5.39 5.39
C ARG A 102 12.03 -6.78 5.42
N PHE A 103 12.54 -7.27 4.29
CA PHE A 103 13.17 -8.60 4.22
C PHE A 103 14.40 -8.69 5.13
N VAL A 104 15.29 -7.69 5.07
CA VAL A 104 16.47 -7.61 5.93
C VAL A 104 16.07 -7.58 7.41
N THR A 105 15.07 -6.78 7.76
CA THR A 105 14.65 -6.67 9.16
C THR A 105 13.99 -7.94 9.67
N TYR A 106 13.20 -8.63 8.84
CA TYR A 106 12.57 -9.89 9.20
C TYR A 106 13.61 -10.99 9.40
N ILE A 107 14.65 -11.03 8.57
CA ILE A 107 15.79 -11.94 8.77
C ILE A 107 16.52 -11.60 10.06
N ALA A 108 16.85 -10.32 10.29
CA ALA A 108 17.55 -9.89 11.50
C ALA A 108 16.78 -10.27 12.77
N LEU A 109 15.46 -10.03 12.80
CA LEU A 109 14.59 -10.45 13.89
C LEU A 109 14.52 -11.98 14.01
N GLY A 110 14.40 -12.69 12.89
CA GLY A 110 14.40 -14.15 12.89
C GLY A 110 15.69 -14.76 13.45
N VAL A 111 16.85 -14.18 13.13
CA VAL A 111 18.15 -14.60 13.68
C VAL A 111 18.26 -14.23 15.16
N TYR A 112 17.84 -13.02 15.53
CA TYR A 112 17.89 -12.54 16.92
C TYR A 112 17.06 -13.40 17.88
N PHE A 113 15.84 -13.77 17.48
CA PHE A 113 14.96 -14.61 18.31
C PHE A 113 15.33 -16.10 18.26
N GLY A 114 16.17 -16.52 17.31
CA GLY A 114 16.63 -17.90 17.16
C GLY A 114 15.50 -18.90 16.90
N ALA A 115 15.72 -20.16 17.29
CA ALA A 115 14.77 -21.26 17.09
C ALA A 115 13.72 -21.38 18.23
N ARG A 116 13.33 -20.26 18.85
CA ARG A 116 12.30 -20.29 19.90
C ARG A 116 10.92 -20.43 19.27
N PRO A 117 10.14 -21.49 19.60
CA PRO A 117 8.80 -21.63 19.06
C PRO A 117 7.86 -20.60 19.69
N VAL A 118 7.07 -19.92 18.86
CA VAL A 118 6.09 -18.91 19.27
C VAL A 118 4.74 -19.57 19.57
N LEU A 119 4.31 -20.47 18.68
CA LEU A 119 3.03 -21.17 18.79
C LEU A 119 3.26 -22.67 18.60
N GLN A 120 2.49 -23.46 19.33
CA GLN A 120 2.35 -24.88 19.11
C GLN A 120 0.93 -25.16 18.63
N ILE A 121 0.83 -25.83 17.48
CA ILE A 121 -0.43 -26.17 16.84
C ILE A 121 -0.59 -27.68 16.83
N ASN A 122 -1.78 -28.14 17.22
CA ASN A 122 -2.16 -29.53 17.00
C ASN A 122 -2.41 -29.77 15.49
N PRO A 123 -1.72 -30.72 14.84
CA PRO A 123 -1.79 -30.96 13.40
C PRO A 123 -3.19 -31.24 12.88
N LEU A 124 -4.10 -31.75 13.73
CA LEU A 124 -5.50 -32.00 13.37
C LEU A 124 -6.23 -30.74 12.88
N ILE A 125 -5.73 -29.54 13.21
CA ILE A 125 -6.28 -28.26 12.73
C ILE A 125 -5.91 -28.01 11.26
N LEU A 126 -4.81 -28.58 10.77
CA LEU A 126 -4.31 -28.40 9.41
C LEU A 126 -4.88 -29.42 8.43
N TRP A 127 -6.06 -29.98 8.67
CA TRP A 127 -6.65 -30.96 7.75
C TRP A 127 -6.88 -30.32 6.35
N PRO A 128 -6.53 -31.00 5.24
CA PRO A 128 -6.03 -32.38 5.12
C PRO A 128 -4.49 -32.53 5.17
N LEU A 129 -3.74 -31.44 5.31
CA LEU A 129 -2.26 -31.48 5.41
C LEU A 129 -1.78 -32.30 6.61
N SER A 130 -2.62 -32.49 7.62
CA SER A 130 -2.37 -33.37 8.76
C SER A 130 -2.01 -34.81 8.39
N TRP A 131 -2.45 -35.32 7.24
CA TRP A 131 -2.15 -36.68 6.78
C TRP A 131 -0.69 -36.88 6.39
N PHE A 132 0.02 -35.80 6.10
CA PHE A 132 1.42 -35.83 5.69
C PHE A 132 2.39 -35.56 6.85
N THR A 133 1.89 -35.34 8.07
CA THR A 133 2.70 -35.01 9.24
C THR A 133 2.50 -36.06 10.33
N SER A 134 3.57 -36.77 10.70
CA SER A 134 3.58 -37.72 11.82
C SER A 134 3.84 -37.04 13.19
N LEU A 135 4.07 -35.73 13.19
CA LEU A 135 4.32 -34.96 14.41
C LEU A 135 3.03 -34.77 15.21
N GLU A 136 3.08 -34.96 16.52
CA GLU A 136 1.94 -34.70 17.42
C GLU A 136 1.70 -33.20 17.63
N VAL A 137 2.75 -32.39 17.48
CA VAL A 137 2.72 -30.93 17.65
C VAL A 137 3.60 -30.26 16.61
N ILE A 138 3.06 -29.27 15.90
CA ILE A 138 3.80 -28.43 14.97
C ILE A 138 4.21 -27.15 15.68
N SER A 139 5.52 -26.90 15.73
CA SER A 139 6.10 -25.68 16.30
C SER A 139 6.24 -24.61 15.22
N ILE A 140 5.61 -23.46 15.46
CA ILE A 140 5.69 -22.28 14.60
C ILE A 140 6.76 -21.34 15.15
N TYR A 141 7.64 -20.89 14.26
CA TYR A 141 8.75 -20.01 14.58
C TYR A 141 8.45 -18.54 14.21
N PRO A 142 9.23 -17.58 14.75
CA PRO A 142 8.98 -16.14 14.58
C PRO A 142 8.95 -15.68 13.12
N TRP A 143 9.79 -16.27 12.26
CA TRP A 143 9.84 -15.92 10.84
C TRP A 143 8.51 -16.18 10.12
N PHE A 144 7.83 -17.27 10.48
CA PHE A 144 6.52 -17.60 9.90
C PHE A 144 5.43 -16.66 10.43
N VAL A 145 5.46 -16.35 11.73
CA VAL A 145 4.54 -15.37 12.33
C VAL A 145 4.70 -13.98 11.71
N LEU A 146 5.93 -13.49 11.55
CA LEU A 146 6.24 -12.21 10.91
C LEU A 146 5.72 -12.15 9.46
N PHE A 147 5.85 -13.25 8.72
CA PHE A 147 5.35 -13.36 7.36
C PHE A 147 3.82 -13.29 7.31
N VAL A 148 3.13 -14.13 8.10
CA VAL A 148 1.67 -14.20 8.14
C VAL A 148 1.06 -12.90 8.66
N MET A 149 1.54 -12.37 9.78
CA MET A 149 1.03 -11.13 10.37
C MET A 149 1.26 -9.94 9.44
N GLY A 150 2.44 -9.83 8.83
CA GLY A 150 2.70 -8.76 7.87
C GLY A 150 1.92 -8.90 6.56
N GLY A 151 1.41 -10.08 6.23
CA GLY A 151 0.46 -10.30 5.13
C GLY A 151 -0.97 -9.92 5.52
N MET A 152 -1.43 -10.40 6.67
CA MET A 152 -2.74 -10.09 7.23
C MET A 152 -2.94 -8.59 7.45
N ILE A 153 -2.01 -7.92 8.14
CA ILE A 153 -2.09 -6.48 8.43
C ILE A 153 -2.20 -5.68 7.13
N ARG A 154 -1.40 -6.03 6.12
CA ARG A 154 -1.47 -5.40 4.80
C ARG A 154 -2.85 -5.58 4.17
N HIS A 155 -3.40 -6.78 4.25
CA HIS A 155 -4.70 -7.05 3.65
C HIS A 155 -5.80 -6.26 4.34
N ILE A 156 -5.80 -6.23 5.67
CA ILE A 156 -6.74 -5.45 6.48
C ILE A 156 -6.62 -3.97 6.14
N LEU A 157 -5.42 -3.41 6.11
CA LEU A 157 -5.19 -2.01 5.78
C LEU A 157 -5.70 -1.67 4.37
N ARG A 158 -5.46 -2.53 3.38
CA ARG A 158 -5.98 -2.32 2.02
C ARG A 158 -7.49 -2.37 1.92
N SER A 159 -8.15 -3.16 2.75
CA SER A 159 -9.61 -3.24 2.77
C SER A 159 -10.23 -2.07 3.53
N VAL A 160 -9.59 -1.59 4.60
CA VAL A 160 -10.13 -0.52 5.47
C VAL A 160 -9.80 0.88 4.94
N LEU A 161 -8.61 1.11 4.37
CA LEU A 161 -8.19 2.44 3.89
C LEU A 161 -9.17 3.10 2.91
N PRO A 162 -9.73 2.40 1.89
CA PRO A 162 -10.67 3.01 0.95
C PRO A 162 -12.00 3.41 1.61
N ILE A 163 -12.38 2.74 2.70
CA ILE A 163 -13.62 3.01 3.45
C ILE A 163 -13.46 4.31 4.26
N VAL A 164 -12.27 4.52 4.84
CA VAL A 164 -11.98 5.70 5.68
C VAL A 164 -11.58 6.92 4.83
N PHE A 165 -10.91 6.70 3.69
CA PHE A 165 -10.45 7.74 2.80
C PHE A 165 -10.99 7.53 1.38
N SER A 166 -12.24 7.90 1.16
CA SER A 166 -12.95 7.73 -0.11
C SER A 166 -12.33 8.52 -1.29
N SER A 167 -11.47 9.50 -1.01
CA SER A 167 -10.83 10.36 -2.01
C SER A 167 -9.37 10.00 -2.32
N THR A 168 -8.75 9.07 -1.60
CA THR A 168 -7.36 8.66 -1.85
C THR A 168 -7.32 7.21 -2.33
N SER A 169 -7.26 7.01 -3.64
CA SER A 169 -6.84 5.75 -4.24
C SER A 169 -5.34 5.56 -3.96
N PHE A 170 -5.03 5.00 -2.79
CA PHE A 170 -3.67 4.57 -2.49
C PHE A 170 -3.33 3.31 -3.31
N PRO A 171 -2.24 3.30 -4.10
CA PRO A 171 -1.83 2.15 -4.91
C PRO A 171 -1.04 1.05 -4.15
#